data_AF-A0AAV1M7Q8-F1
#
_entry.id   AF-A0AAV1M7Q8-F1
#
_cell.length_a   1.000
_cell.length_b   1.000
_cell.length_c   1.000
_cell.angle_alpha   90.00
_cell.angle_beta   90.00
_cell.angle_gamma   90.00
#
_symmetry.space_group_name_H-M   'P 1'
#
loop_
_entity.id
_entity.type
_entity.pdbx_description
1 polymer ?
#
loop_
_entity_poly.entity_id
_entity_poly.type
_entity_poly.pdbx_seq_one_letter_code
_entity_poly.pdbx_strand_id
1 'polypeptide(L)'
;MTPDLPDHTRTDGGGWGPPEGKQRRLIAFTDISGPSYAVRSTMVNKSPSDFYSLFVTDDMLHFFVSATNQYAIEQITMKPNASAGARIKQWVPTNYTEMKKFLGMLLFMGVVKLPKLSDYWSKDEVIGHPFPRTAMSRNRFEILLRMLHFSEDDEKNKADRLHRVRKLMNDLNECFRQHYTANEDICIDDFI
;
A
#
# COMPACT_ATOMS: atom_id res chain seq x y z
N MET A 1 -57.34 -8.84 63.71
CA MET A 1 -56.76 -10.19 63.54
C MET A 1 -56.16 -10.22 62.14
N THR A 2 -54.82 -10.33 62.10
CA THR A 2 -53.87 -10.76 61.03
C THR A 2 -54.42 -11.20 59.65
N PRO A 3 -53.66 -11.13 58.53
CA PRO A 3 -52.21 -10.86 58.37
C PRO A 3 -51.78 -9.98 57.17
N ASP A 4 -50.49 -9.68 57.11
CA ASP A 4 -49.72 -9.14 55.97
C ASP A 4 -49.88 -9.95 54.67
N LEU A 5 -49.72 -9.26 53.52
CA LEU A 5 -49.31 -9.86 52.25
C LEU A 5 -47.94 -9.27 51.85
N PRO A 6 -47.06 -10.09 51.24
CA PRO A 6 -45.63 -9.94 51.38
C PRO A 6 -45.07 -8.81 50.52
N ASP A 7 -44.13 -8.08 51.09
CA ASP A 7 -43.18 -7.29 50.33
C ASP A 7 -42.38 -8.23 49.43
N HIS A 8 -42.66 -8.19 48.13
CA HIS A 8 -41.84 -8.84 47.12
C HIS A 8 -40.72 -7.88 46.70
N THR A 9 -39.85 -7.52 47.64
CA THR A 9 -38.53 -7.00 47.30
C THR A 9 -37.71 -8.13 46.68
N ARG A 10 -37.92 -8.34 45.38
CA ARG A 10 -36.92 -8.98 44.54
C ARG A 10 -35.90 -7.92 44.17
N THR A 11 -34.93 -7.73 45.06
CA THR A 11 -33.73 -6.91 44.82
C THR A 11 -32.82 -7.65 43.83
N ASP A 12 -33.20 -7.63 42.56
CA ASP A 12 -32.27 -7.94 41.48
C ASP A 12 -31.48 -6.65 41.25
N GLY A 13 -30.40 -6.49 42.04
CA GLY A 13 -29.55 -5.30 42.15
C GLY A 13 -28.73 -4.97 40.91
N GLY A 14 -29.40 -4.72 39.80
CA GLY A 14 -28.84 -4.25 38.54
C GLY A 14 -29.61 -3.06 38.00
N GLY A 15 -29.79 -2.03 38.83
CA GLY A 15 -30.34 -0.76 38.36
C GLY A 15 -29.37 -0.09 37.38
N TRP A 16 -29.89 0.46 36.28
CA TRP A 16 -29.13 1.36 35.42
C TRP A 16 -28.65 2.56 36.26
N GLY A 17 -27.35 2.59 36.54
CA GLY A 17 -26.69 3.66 37.28
C GLY A 17 -25.50 4.22 36.50
N PRO A 18 -24.89 5.32 36.97
CA PRO A 18 -23.64 5.81 36.43
C PRO A 18 -22.59 4.67 36.42
N PRO A 19 -21.75 4.55 35.38
CA PRO A 19 -20.79 3.45 35.30
C PRO A 19 -19.77 3.53 36.44
N GLU A 20 -19.81 2.59 37.38
CA GLU A 20 -18.95 2.52 38.58
C GLU A 20 -17.60 1.80 38.36
N GLY A 21 -17.15 1.69 37.10
CA GLY A 21 -15.88 1.05 36.74
C GLY A 21 -14.67 2.01 36.75
N LYS A 22 -13.47 1.47 36.49
CA LYS A 22 -12.29 2.27 36.11
C LYS A 22 -12.56 2.93 34.76
N GLN A 23 -13.18 4.11 34.78
CA GLN A 23 -13.38 4.93 33.60
C GLN A 23 -12.02 5.18 32.93
N ARG A 24 -11.96 5.09 31.59
CA ARG A 24 -10.74 5.40 30.85
C ARG A 24 -10.32 6.82 31.25
N ARG A 25 -9.06 7.01 31.65
CA ARG A 25 -8.48 8.35 31.75
C ARG A 25 -8.56 8.97 30.36
N LEU A 26 -9.41 9.96 30.20
CA LEU A 26 -9.41 10.83 29.02
C LEU A 26 -8.11 11.61 29.07
N ILE A 27 -7.13 11.20 28.27
CA ILE A 27 -5.95 11.99 27.99
C ILE A 27 -6.40 13.01 26.95
N ALA A 28 -6.30 14.29 27.29
CA ALA A 28 -6.62 15.35 26.33
C ALA A 28 -5.67 15.24 25.13
N PHE A 29 -6.24 15.27 23.92
CA PHE A 29 -5.44 15.33 22.71
C PHE A 29 -4.76 16.71 22.62
N THR A 30 -3.42 16.73 22.57
CA THR A 30 -2.63 17.97 22.54
C THR A 30 -1.86 18.18 21.24
N ASP A 31 -1.89 17.19 20.34
CA ASP A 31 -1.10 17.23 19.11
C ASP A 31 -1.76 18.13 18.06
N ILE A 32 -0.93 18.69 17.17
CA ILE A 32 -1.42 19.46 16.02
C ILE A 32 -1.59 18.49 14.85
N SER A 33 -2.83 18.15 14.53
CA SER A 33 -3.16 17.26 13.43
C SER A 33 -2.84 17.86 12.05
N GLY A 34 -2.76 16.97 11.06
CA GLY A 34 -2.49 17.30 9.67
C GLY A 34 -1.05 17.01 9.24
N PRO A 35 -0.63 17.53 8.06
CA PRO A 35 0.72 17.32 7.55
C PRO A 35 1.76 17.88 8.53
N SER A 36 2.88 17.19 8.71
CA SER A 36 3.92 17.63 9.65
C SER A 36 4.47 19.03 9.29
N TYR A 37 5.08 19.73 10.24
CA TYR A 37 5.67 21.05 9.98
C TYR A 37 6.66 21.04 8.81
N ALA A 38 7.46 19.97 8.70
CA ALA A 38 8.40 19.78 7.59
C ALA A 38 7.66 19.73 6.24
N VAL A 39 6.54 18.99 6.16
CA VAL A 39 5.71 18.94 4.93
C VAL A 39 5.09 20.31 4.66
N ARG A 40 4.48 20.95 5.67
CA ARG A 40 3.83 22.27 5.50
C ARG A 40 4.79 23.36 5.04
N SER A 41 6.05 23.31 5.45
CA SER A 41 7.07 24.31 5.12
C SER A 41 7.78 24.03 3.79
N THR A 42 8.05 22.77 3.47
CA THR A 42 8.84 22.40 2.27
C THR A 42 7.99 22.12 1.03
N MET A 43 6.70 21.80 1.21
CA MET A 43 5.81 21.39 0.12
C MET A 43 4.91 22.49 -0.44
N VAL A 44 5.13 23.74 -0.04
CA VAL A 44 4.40 24.90 -0.59
C VAL A 44 4.72 25.04 -2.08
N ASN A 45 3.68 25.18 -2.91
CA ASN A 45 3.77 25.32 -4.38
C ASN A 45 4.50 24.16 -5.09
N LYS A 46 4.50 22.97 -4.48
CA LYS A 46 5.04 21.76 -5.09
C LYS A 46 4.03 21.07 -6.00
N SER A 47 4.54 20.29 -6.94
CA SER A 47 3.75 19.48 -7.86
C SER A 47 3.19 18.23 -7.18
N PRO A 48 2.11 17.61 -7.69
CA PRO A 48 1.63 16.33 -7.17
C PRO A 48 2.70 15.23 -7.13
N SER A 49 3.66 15.23 -8.07
CA SER A 49 4.77 14.27 -8.06
C SER A 49 5.73 14.46 -6.89
N ASP A 50 5.91 15.70 -6.41
CA ASP A 50 6.74 15.95 -5.23
C ASP A 50 6.07 15.35 -3.98
N PHE A 51 4.75 15.47 -3.86
CA PHE A 51 4.00 14.86 -2.76
C PHE A 51 4.04 13.33 -2.83
N TYR A 52 3.96 12.75 -4.02
CA TYR A 52 4.13 11.31 -4.22
C TYR A 52 5.50 10.82 -3.72
N SER A 53 6.57 11.59 -3.97
CA SER A 53 7.93 11.26 -3.54
C SER A 53 8.15 11.29 -2.02
N LEU A 54 7.21 11.83 -1.23
CA LEU A 54 7.24 11.68 0.23
C LEU A 54 6.96 10.22 0.67
N PHE A 55 6.16 9.49 -0.11
CA PHE A 55 5.72 8.13 0.24
C PHE A 55 6.41 7.05 -0.60
N VAL A 56 6.82 7.39 -1.82
CA VAL A 56 7.64 6.51 -2.65
C VAL A 56 8.98 7.18 -2.86
N THR A 57 9.86 6.95 -1.89
CA THR A 57 11.17 7.58 -1.80
C THR A 57 12.15 7.02 -2.82
N ASP A 58 13.24 7.74 -3.07
CA ASP A 58 14.29 7.28 -3.98
C ASP A 58 14.96 5.99 -3.48
N ASP A 59 15.14 5.84 -2.17
CA ASP A 59 15.68 4.61 -1.57
C ASP A 59 14.76 3.42 -1.81
N MET A 60 13.43 3.59 -1.69
CA MET A 60 12.47 2.56 -2.02
C MET A 60 12.54 2.18 -3.50
N LEU A 61 12.65 3.17 -4.40
CA LEU A 61 12.78 2.92 -5.83
C LEU A 61 14.06 2.16 -6.18
N HIS A 62 15.19 2.55 -5.60
CA HIS A 62 16.46 1.84 -5.77
C HIS A 62 16.37 0.41 -5.25
N PHE A 63 15.73 0.23 -4.09
CA PHE A 63 15.47 -1.09 -3.54
C PHE A 63 14.59 -1.94 -4.49
N PHE A 64 13.49 -1.40 -5.02
CA PHE A 64 12.61 -2.13 -5.95
C PHE A 64 13.37 -2.56 -7.20
N VAL A 65 14.24 -1.69 -7.74
CA VAL A 65 15.08 -2.01 -8.89
C VAL A 65 15.99 -3.20 -8.58
N SER A 66 16.72 -3.14 -7.46
CA SER A 66 17.65 -4.20 -7.05
C SER A 66 16.93 -5.53 -6.82
N ALA A 67 15.86 -5.52 -6.01
CA ALA A 67 15.07 -6.72 -5.70
C ALA A 67 14.44 -7.35 -6.95
N THR A 68 13.85 -6.52 -7.83
CA THR A 68 13.24 -6.98 -9.09
C THR A 68 14.28 -7.59 -10.03
N ASN A 69 15.44 -6.97 -10.15
CA ASN A 69 16.53 -7.48 -11.00
C ASN A 69 17.07 -8.81 -10.47
N GLN A 70 17.30 -8.92 -9.16
CA GLN A 70 17.76 -10.15 -8.53
C GLN A 70 16.75 -11.29 -8.73
N TYR A 71 15.48 -11.03 -8.41
CA TYR A 71 14.42 -12.02 -8.59
C TYR A 71 14.31 -12.51 -10.04
N ALA A 72 14.42 -11.60 -11.01
CA ALA A 72 14.41 -11.99 -12.42
C ALA A 72 15.57 -12.93 -12.78
N ILE A 73 16.78 -12.68 -12.26
CA ILE A 73 17.95 -13.56 -12.47
C ILE A 73 17.70 -14.94 -11.89
N GLU A 74 17.15 -15.02 -10.67
CA GLU A 74 16.81 -16.29 -10.03
C GLU A 74 15.78 -17.08 -10.86
N GLN A 75 14.71 -16.42 -11.31
CA GLN A 75 13.65 -17.03 -12.11
C GLN A 75 14.15 -17.54 -13.47
N ILE A 76 15.09 -16.82 -14.10
CA ILE A 76 15.75 -17.25 -15.34
C ILE A 76 16.60 -18.48 -15.09
N THR A 77 17.39 -18.46 -14.01
CA THR A 77 18.31 -19.55 -13.64
C THR A 77 17.55 -20.84 -13.31
N MET A 78 16.39 -20.74 -12.65
CA MET A 78 15.52 -21.89 -12.34
C MET A 78 14.85 -22.51 -13.58
N LYS A 79 14.89 -21.86 -14.74
CA LYS A 79 14.23 -22.32 -15.98
C LYS A 79 15.21 -22.44 -17.16
N PRO A 80 16.27 -23.26 -17.04
CA PRO A 80 17.31 -23.36 -18.07
C PRO A 80 16.76 -23.81 -19.43
N ASN A 81 15.77 -24.72 -19.41
CA ASN A 81 15.18 -25.34 -20.59
C ASN A 81 14.03 -24.52 -21.21
N ALA A 82 13.76 -23.30 -20.75
CA ALA A 82 12.74 -22.46 -21.39
C ALA A 82 13.11 -22.20 -22.87
N SER A 83 12.13 -22.21 -23.77
CA SER A 83 12.36 -21.94 -25.20
C SER A 83 13.03 -20.57 -25.41
N ALA A 84 13.84 -20.40 -26.45
CA ALA A 84 14.49 -19.11 -26.77
C ALA A 84 13.50 -17.94 -26.88
N GLY A 85 12.28 -18.17 -27.35
CA GLY A 85 11.20 -17.18 -27.43
C GLY A 85 10.43 -16.95 -26.12
N ALA A 86 10.81 -17.60 -25.02
CA ALA A 86 10.12 -17.43 -23.75
C ALA A 86 10.30 -16.00 -23.25
N ARG A 87 9.20 -15.35 -22.84
CA ARG A 87 9.21 -13.97 -22.32
C ARG A 87 10.23 -13.75 -21.20
N ILE A 88 10.48 -14.77 -20.38
CA ILE A 88 11.49 -14.69 -19.30
C ILE A 88 12.92 -14.55 -19.82
N LYS A 89 13.24 -15.12 -20.99
CA LYS A 89 14.55 -14.97 -21.65
C LYS A 89 14.72 -13.61 -22.33
N GLN A 90 13.65 -12.83 -22.44
CA GLN A 90 13.67 -11.45 -22.94
C GLN A 90 13.87 -10.42 -21.82
N TRP A 91 14.13 -10.88 -20.59
CA TRP A 91 14.42 -9.98 -19.48
C TRP A 91 15.66 -9.15 -19.77
N VAL A 92 15.51 -7.85 -19.57
CA VAL A 92 16.62 -6.89 -19.47
C VAL A 92 16.51 -6.27 -18.09
N PRO A 93 17.63 -6.07 -17.36
CA PRO A 93 17.60 -5.41 -16.06
C PRO A 93 16.86 -4.06 -16.13
N THR A 94 15.97 -3.83 -15.18
CA THR A 94 15.32 -2.54 -14.99
C THR A 94 16.27 -1.56 -14.30
N ASN A 95 15.91 -0.28 -14.33
CA ASN A 95 16.64 0.79 -13.67
C ASN A 95 15.68 1.77 -13.01
N TYR A 96 16.23 2.71 -12.24
CA TYR A 96 15.47 3.71 -11.50
C TYR A 96 14.45 4.47 -12.37
N THR A 97 14.87 4.96 -13.54
CA THR A 97 14.01 5.72 -14.45
C THR A 97 12.89 4.86 -15.02
N GLU A 98 13.18 3.62 -15.40
CA GLU A 98 12.17 2.68 -15.91
C GLU A 98 11.19 2.26 -14.82
N MET A 99 11.66 2.02 -13.59
CA MET A 99 10.81 1.72 -12.45
C MET A 99 9.87 2.88 -12.13
N LYS A 100 10.35 4.13 -12.15
CA LYS A 100 9.48 5.31 -12.04
C LYS A 100 8.39 5.35 -13.13
N LYS A 101 8.75 5.08 -14.39
CA LYS A 101 7.76 5.01 -15.49
C LYS A 101 6.75 3.89 -15.28
N PHE A 102 7.19 2.72 -14.81
CA PHE A 102 6.35 1.57 -14.53
C PHE A 102 5.33 1.87 -13.41
N LEU A 103 5.77 2.49 -12.29
CA LEU A 103 4.87 2.90 -11.22
C LEU A 103 3.92 4.02 -11.67
N GLY A 104 4.40 4.98 -12.48
CA GLY A 104 3.55 6.00 -13.08
C GLY A 104 2.44 5.41 -13.98
N MET A 105 2.75 4.33 -14.69
CA MET A 105 1.76 3.56 -15.44
C MET A 105 0.73 2.88 -14.53
N LEU A 106 1.16 2.31 -13.39
CA LEU A 106 0.23 1.74 -12.40
C LEU A 106 -0.69 2.80 -11.80
N LEU A 107 -0.17 3.99 -11.49
CA LEU A 107 -0.99 5.12 -11.03
C LEU A 107 -2.01 5.55 -12.09
N PHE A 108 -1.60 5.64 -13.35
CA PHE A 108 -2.50 5.94 -14.46
C PHE A 108 -3.62 4.90 -14.58
N MET A 109 -3.30 3.60 -14.51
CA MET A 109 -4.30 2.52 -14.48
C MET A 109 -5.14 2.50 -13.19
N GLY A 110 -4.68 3.18 -12.15
CA GLY A 110 -5.43 3.48 -10.93
C GLY A 110 -6.61 4.39 -11.20
N VAL A 111 -6.40 5.42 -12.04
CA VAL A 111 -7.38 6.45 -12.39
C VAL A 111 -8.23 6.06 -13.59
N VAL A 112 -7.59 5.59 -14.66
CA VAL A 112 -8.24 5.18 -15.90
C VAL A 112 -8.43 3.67 -15.86
N LYS A 113 -9.67 3.21 -15.72
CA LYS A 113 -10.00 1.79 -15.67
C LYS A 113 -10.47 1.29 -17.04
N LEU A 114 -9.70 0.40 -17.64
CA LEU A 114 -10.09 -0.32 -18.86
C LEU A 114 -10.43 -1.79 -18.58
N PRO A 115 -11.29 -2.43 -19.39
CA PRO A 115 -11.75 -3.80 -19.16
C PRO A 115 -10.62 -4.84 -19.16
N LYS A 116 -9.59 -4.66 -20.00
CA LYS A 116 -8.44 -5.57 -20.08
C LYS A 116 -7.14 -4.79 -20.02
N LEU A 117 -6.10 -5.43 -19.46
CA LEU A 117 -4.76 -4.86 -19.43
C LEU A 117 -4.21 -4.56 -20.85
N SER A 118 -4.58 -5.37 -21.84
CA SER A 118 -4.19 -5.12 -23.23
C SER A 118 -4.75 -3.83 -23.81
N ASP A 119 -5.90 -3.37 -23.30
CA ASP A 119 -6.66 -2.28 -23.87
C ASP A 119 -5.96 -0.93 -23.66
N TYR A 120 -5.11 -0.81 -22.63
CA TYR A 120 -4.27 0.38 -22.42
C TYR A 120 -3.33 0.65 -23.59
N TRP A 121 -2.98 -0.37 -24.37
CA TRP A 121 -2.18 -0.23 -25.59
C TRP A 121 -3.01 -0.29 -26.88
N SER A 122 -4.35 -0.35 -26.79
CA SER A 122 -5.25 -0.40 -27.94
C SER A 122 -5.12 0.86 -28.80
N LYS A 123 -5.10 0.69 -30.12
CA LYS A 123 -5.16 1.79 -31.10
C LYS A 123 -6.58 2.19 -31.47
N ASP A 124 -7.57 1.53 -30.88
CA ASP A 124 -8.97 1.85 -31.06
C ASP A 124 -9.26 3.30 -30.66
N GLU A 125 -10.08 4.00 -31.43
CA GLU A 125 -10.36 5.43 -31.23
C GLU A 125 -11.25 5.69 -30.00
N VAL A 126 -12.04 4.71 -29.57
CA VAL A 126 -12.99 4.84 -28.46
C VAL A 126 -12.30 4.58 -27.11
N ILE A 127 -11.47 3.53 -27.04
CA ILE A 127 -10.85 3.09 -25.77
C ILE A 127 -9.35 3.34 -25.68
N GLY A 128 -8.71 3.69 -26.79
CA GLY A 128 -7.26 3.84 -26.87
C GLY A 128 -6.79 5.13 -26.21
N HIS A 129 -5.81 5.01 -25.32
CA HIS A 129 -5.11 6.17 -24.75
C HIS A 129 -3.71 6.35 -25.35
N PRO A 130 -3.28 7.58 -25.65
CA PRO A 130 -1.96 7.83 -26.23
C PRO A 130 -0.82 7.60 -25.23
N PHE A 131 -1.06 7.95 -23.95
CA PHE A 131 -0.03 7.95 -22.90
C PHE A 131 0.65 6.57 -22.69
N PRO A 132 -0.07 5.45 -22.49
CA PRO A 132 0.55 4.15 -22.21
C PRO A 132 1.61 3.72 -23.23
N ARG A 133 1.35 3.95 -24.52
CA ARG A 133 2.25 3.57 -25.61
C ARG A 133 3.53 4.40 -25.63
N THR A 134 3.45 5.66 -25.20
CA THR A 134 4.62 6.56 -25.11
C THR A 134 5.49 6.27 -23.89
N ALA A 135 4.90 5.74 -22.81
CA ALA A 135 5.63 5.45 -21.58
C ALA A 135 6.44 4.15 -21.67
N MET A 136 5.82 3.06 -22.15
CA MET A 136 6.42 1.72 -22.18
C MET A 136 5.65 0.79 -23.12
N SER A 137 6.33 -0.20 -23.73
CA SER A 137 5.63 -1.23 -24.52
C SER A 137 4.84 -2.19 -23.61
N ARG A 138 3.72 -2.74 -24.13
CA ARG A 138 2.91 -3.73 -23.40
C ARG A 138 3.73 -4.91 -22.90
N ASN A 139 4.57 -5.48 -23.77
CA ASN A 139 5.39 -6.64 -23.43
C ASN A 139 6.38 -6.33 -22.30
N ARG A 140 7.00 -5.13 -22.32
CA ARG A 140 7.91 -4.72 -21.26
C ARG A 140 7.17 -4.51 -19.94
N PHE A 141 6.01 -3.86 -19.97
CA PHE A 141 5.17 -3.69 -18.79
C PHE A 141 4.75 -5.03 -18.18
N GLU A 142 4.25 -5.97 -18.99
CA GLU A 142 3.83 -7.29 -18.51
C GLU A 142 4.99 -8.11 -17.91
N ILE A 143 6.20 -7.99 -18.48
CA ILE A 143 7.40 -8.64 -17.95
C ILE A 143 7.82 -8.00 -16.61
N LEU A 144 7.83 -6.66 -16.52
CA LEU A 144 8.12 -5.97 -15.26
C LEU A 144 7.08 -6.30 -14.19
N LEU A 145 5.79 -6.30 -14.53
CA LEU A 145 4.71 -6.67 -13.63
C LEU A 145 4.88 -8.09 -13.07
N ARG A 146 5.40 -9.01 -13.89
CA ARG A 146 5.70 -10.39 -13.46
C ARG A 146 6.92 -10.50 -12.55
N MET A 147 7.92 -9.65 -12.74
CA MET A 147 9.20 -9.71 -12.01
C MET A 147 9.26 -8.76 -10.81
N LEU A 148 8.30 -7.84 -10.68
CA LEU A 148 8.25 -6.87 -9.59
C LEU A 148 8.39 -7.56 -8.24
N HIS A 149 9.36 -7.11 -7.46
CA HIS A 149 9.72 -7.75 -6.21
C HIS A 149 10.06 -6.73 -5.11
N PHE A 150 9.72 -7.06 -3.86
CA PHE A 150 9.84 -6.17 -2.70
C PHE A 150 10.55 -6.83 -1.50
N SER A 151 11.19 -7.97 -1.72
CA SER A 151 11.98 -8.71 -0.73
C SER A 151 13.34 -9.07 -1.32
N GLU A 152 14.34 -9.30 -0.47
CA GLU A 152 15.66 -9.77 -0.92
C GLU A 152 15.78 -11.30 -0.89
N ASP A 153 14.88 -11.97 -0.15
CA ASP A 153 14.95 -13.40 0.10
C ASP A 153 13.55 -13.99 0.37
N ASP A 154 12.98 -14.62 -0.65
CA ASP A 154 11.65 -15.25 -0.61
C ASP A 154 11.61 -16.50 0.30
N GLU A 155 12.75 -17.05 0.70
CA GLU A 155 12.81 -18.33 1.42
C GLU A 155 13.09 -18.17 2.93
N LYS A 156 13.58 -17.00 3.37
CA LYS A 156 14.08 -16.82 4.74
C LYS A 156 13.01 -16.73 5.84
N ASN A 157 11.74 -16.46 5.53
CA ASN A 157 10.74 -16.28 6.58
C ASN A 157 9.34 -16.79 6.21
N LYS A 158 9.19 -18.11 6.11
CA LYS A 158 7.89 -18.77 5.88
C LYS A 158 6.90 -18.60 7.05
N ALA A 159 7.36 -18.19 8.23
CA ALA A 159 6.49 -17.88 9.35
C ALA A 159 5.71 -16.57 9.12
N ASP A 160 6.33 -15.56 8.51
CA ASP A 160 5.65 -14.35 8.08
C ASP A 160 5.01 -14.53 6.71
N ARG A 161 3.68 -14.70 6.68
CA ARG A 161 2.92 -14.84 5.43
C ARG A 161 3.03 -13.60 4.51
N LEU A 162 3.43 -12.45 5.04
CA LEU A 162 3.59 -11.20 4.29
C LEU A 162 5.06 -10.85 3.99
N HIS A 163 6.02 -11.77 4.22
CA HIS A 163 7.45 -11.50 4.06
C HIS A 163 7.81 -10.80 2.73
N ARG A 164 7.12 -11.16 1.63
CA ARG A 164 7.33 -10.60 0.29
C ARG A 164 7.04 -9.11 0.16
N VAL A 165 6.16 -8.57 1.00
CA VAL A 165 5.75 -7.15 0.99
C VAL A 165 6.03 -6.45 2.31
N ARG A 166 6.55 -7.18 3.31
CA ARG A 166 6.76 -6.68 4.67
C ARG A 166 7.62 -5.42 4.69
N LYS A 167 8.72 -5.43 3.94
CA LYS A 167 9.62 -4.27 3.87
C LYS A 167 8.90 -3.05 3.30
N LEU A 168 8.21 -3.21 2.16
CA LEU A 168 7.39 -2.15 1.56
C LEU A 168 6.36 -1.59 2.54
N MET A 169 5.64 -2.46 3.25
CA MET A 169 4.65 -2.03 4.25
C MET A 169 5.29 -1.24 5.39
N ASN A 170 6.43 -1.69 5.90
CA ASN A 170 7.13 -1.01 6.98
C ASN A 170 7.64 0.37 6.53
N ASP A 171 8.24 0.45 5.35
CA ASP A 171 8.75 1.70 4.77
C ASP A 171 7.60 2.70 4.56
N LEU A 172 6.48 2.26 3.98
CA LEU A 172 5.30 3.12 3.79
C LEU A 172 4.69 3.58 5.12
N ASN A 173 4.56 2.67 6.10
CA ASN A 173 4.03 3.00 7.42
C ASN A 173 4.91 4.03 8.14
N GLU A 174 6.22 3.97 7.95
CA GLU A 174 7.13 4.98 8.48
C GLU A 174 6.92 6.33 7.80
N CYS A 175 6.82 6.36 6.46
CA CYS A 175 6.49 7.59 5.73
C CYS A 175 5.15 8.20 6.19
N PHE A 176 4.11 7.38 6.39
CA PHE A 176 2.81 7.86 6.87
C PHE A 176 2.92 8.52 8.25
N ARG A 177 3.60 7.86 9.20
CA ARG A 177 3.83 8.42 10.54
C ARG A 177 4.66 9.69 10.51
N GLN A 178 5.66 9.75 9.65
CA GLN A 178 6.58 10.89 9.55
C GLN A 178 5.91 12.14 8.96
N HIS A 179 5.01 11.94 7.99
CA HIS A 179 4.47 13.04 7.19
C HIS A 179 3.10 13.53 7.64
N TYR A 180 2.37 12.76 8.44
CA TYR A 180 1.01 13.12 8.84
C TYR A 180 0.67 12.69 10.28
N THR A 181 0.11 13.63 11.04
CA THR A 181 -0.45 13.37 12.38
C THR A 181 -1.97 13.28 12.28
N ALA A 182 -2.54 12.17 12.74
CA ALA A 182 -3.99 11.96 12.73
C ALA A 182 -4.74 12.95 13.62
N ASN A 183 -6.06 13.05 13.41
CA ASN A 183 -6.96 13.78 14.30
C ASN A 183 -7.22 13.00 15.59
N GLU A 184 -7.76 13.69 16.61
CA GLU A 184 -8.20 13.08 17.87
C GLU A 184 -9.17 11.93 17.62
N ASP A 185 -10.14 12.15 16.73
CA ASP A 185 -11.12 11.16 16.32
C ASP A 185 -10.62 10.37 15.12
N ILE A 186 -10.44 9.06 15.30
CA ILE A 186 -10.08 8.11 14.24
C ILE A 186 -11.16 7.03 14.10
N CYS A 187 -11.41 6.62 12.86
CA CYS A 187 -12.25 5.47 12.55
C CYS A 187 -11.36 4.30 12.14
N ILE A 188 -11.64 3.11 12.68
CA ILE A 188 -11.01 1.86 12.26
C ILE A 188 -12.08 1.09 11.50
N ASP A 189 -11.79 0.78 10.24
CA ASP A 189 -12.64 -0.02 9.38
C ASP A 189 -11.78 -1.05 8.65
N ASP A 190 -12.42 -2.16 8.30
CA ASP A 190 -11.78 -3.26 7.56
C ASP A 190 -12.10 -3.11 6.08
N PHE A 191 -11.06 -3.16 5.24
CA PHE A 191 -11.21 -3.21 3.78
C PHE A 191 -10.98 -4.66 3.31
N ILE A 192 -11.91 -5.20 2.51
CA ILE A 192 -11.86 -6.54 1.92
C ILE A 192 -11.47 -6.47 0.44
#